data_AF-A0A2S5R849-F1
#
_entry.id   AF-A0A2S5R849-F1
#
_cell.length_a   1.000
_cell.length_b   1.000
_cell.length_c   1.000
_cell.angle_alpha   90.00
_cell.angle_beta   90.00
_cell.angle_gamma   90.00
#
_symmetry.space_group_name_H-M   'P 1'
#
loop_
_entity.id
_entity.type
_entity.pdbx_description
1 polymer ?
#
loop_
_entity_poly.entity_id
_entity_poly.type
_entity_poly.pdbx_seq_one_letter_code
_entity_poly.pdbx_strand_id
1 'polypeptide(L)' 'MKNIEDEKFRRLTGVKRSPFEKMLDILREAEGLKKAKGGGKNTLILEDRLLRALEYIREYPYLFPYKSKRWGNG' A
#
# COMPACT_ATOMS: atom_id res chain seq x y z
N MET A 1 4.28 -2.24 -13.46
CA MET A 1 4.39 -0.91 -12.80
C MET A 1 5.60 -0.08 -13.20
N LYS A 2 6.73 -0.67 -13.63
CA LYS A 2 8.00 0.06 -13.79
C LYS A 2 8.04 1.07 -14.95
N ASN A 3 7.15 0.96 -15.94
CA ASN A 3 7.13 1.81 -17.15
C ASN A 3 5.81 2.57 -17.35
N ILE A 4 5.18 3.02 -16.26
CA ILE A 4 3.95 3.81 -16.29
C ILE A 4 4.31 5.24 -15.88
N GLU A 5 3.84 6.23 -16.64
CA GLU A 5 3.97 7.65 -16.27
C GLU A 5 3.36 7.90 -14.87
N ASP A 6 3.98 8.79 -14.09
CA ASP A 6 3.60 9.02 -12.70
C ASP A 6 2.15 9.46 -12.52
N GLU A 7 1.58 10.21 -13.47
CA GLU A 7 0.18 10.59 -13.41
C GLU A 7 -0.74 9.37 -13.59
N LYS A 8 -0.46 8.54 -14.60
CA LYS A 8 -1.21 7.30 -14.84
C LYS A 8 -1.04 6.32 -13.68
N PHE A 9 0.16 6.25 -13.09
CA PHE A 9 0.41 5.46 -11.89
C PHE A 9 -0.46 5.94 -10.72
N ARG A 10 -0.52 7.25 -10.48
CA ARG A 10 -1.35 7.83 -9.41
C ARG A 10 -2.83 7.59 -9.63
N ARG A 11 -3.32 7.69 -10.87
CA ARG A 11 -4.73 7.38 -11.21
C ARG A 11 -5.08 5.91 -10.93
N LEU A 12 -4.17 4.98 -11.23
CA LEU A 12 -4.40 3.55 -11.01
C LEU A 12 -4.33 3.16 -9.53
N THR A 13 -3.26 3.57 -8.84
CA THR A 13 -2.96 3.13 -7.47
C THR A 13 -3.59 3.99 -6.37
N GLY A 14 -4.04 5.21 -6.71
CA GLY A 14 -4.54 6.19 -5.74
C GLY A 14 -3.45 6.91 -4.93
N VAL A 15 -2.17 6.59 -5.16
CA VAL A 15 -1.03 7.18 -4.44
C VAL A 15 0.07 7.62 -5.42
N LYS A 16 0.88 8.60 -5.02
CA LYS A 16 2.07 8.97 -5.80
C LYS A 16 3.10 7.83 -5.73
N ARG A 17 3.96 7.73 -6.75
CA ARG A 17 5.03 6.73 -6.83
C ARG A 17 5.99 6.77 -5.63
N SER A 18 6.44 7.96 -5.23
CA SER A 18 7.38 8.11 -4.11
C SER A 18 6.85 7.53 -2.76
N PRO A 19 5.62 7.85 -2.31
CA PRO A 19 5.00 7.17 -1.17
C PRO A 19 4.86 5.66 -1.34
N PHE A 20 4.48 5.19 -2.52
CA PHE A 20 4.33 3.77 -2.81
C PHE A 20 5.66 3.01 -2.65
N GLU A 21 6.75 3.57 -3.16
CA GLU A 21 8.10 3.00 -3.01
C GLU A 21 8.53 2.95 -1.54
N LYS A 22 8.30 4.03 -0.78
CA LYS A 22 8.56 4.04 0.68
C LYS A 22 7.76 2.97 1.43
N MET A 23 6.49 2.78 1.07
CA MET A 23 5.67 1.71 1.66
C MET A 23 6.25 0.33 1.35
N LEU A 24 6.75 0.10 0.13
CA LEU A 24 7.40 -1.16 -0.23
C LEU A 24 8.67 -1.38 0.59
N ASP A 25 9.49 -0.37 0.80
CA ASP A 25 10.73 -0.51 1.57
C ASP A 25 10.45 -0.91 3.03
N ILE A 26 9.47 -0.26 3.67
CA ILE A 26 9.00 -0.62 5.01
C ILE A 26 8.49 -2.06 5.04
N LEU A 27 7.71 -2.47 4.03
CA LEU A 27 7.18 -3.82 3.94
C LEU A 27 8.28 -4.87 3.69
N ARG A 28 9.30 -4.56 2.89
CA ARG A 28 10.45 -5.44 2.64
C ARG A 28 11.23 -5.70 3.92
N GLU A 29 11.48 -4.65 4.71
CA GLU A 29 12.13 -4.78 6.01
C GLU A 29 11.31 -5.65 6.96
N ALA A 30 10.00 -5.39 7.07
CA ALA A 30 9.10 -6.17 7.90
C ALA A 30 9.02 -7.65 7.48
N GLU A 31 9.06 -7.94 6.18
CA GLU A 31 9.14 -9.31 5.68
C GLU A 31 10.47 -9.98 5.98
N GLY A 32 11.59 -9.26 5.88
CA GLY A 32 12.90 -9.76 6.28
C GLY A 32 12.89 -10.22 7.75
N LEU A 33 12.34 -9.39 8.63
CA LEU A 33 12.19 -9.72 10.06
C LEU A 33 11.25 -10.92 10.28
N LYS A 34 10.14 -11.02 9.54
CA LYS A 34 9.23 -12.17 9.63
C LYS A 34 9.87 -13.47 9.15
N LYS A 35 10.60 -13.43 8.03
CA LYS A 35 11.30 -14.60 7.48
C LYS A 35 12.42 -15.07 8.41
N ALA A 36 13.15 -14.15 9.03
CA ALA A 36 14.17 -14.48 10.04
C ALA A 36 13.57 -15.23 11.25
N LYS A 37 12.28 -15.03 11.55
CA LYS A 37 11.54 -15.72 12.61
C LYS A 37 10.85 -17.01 12.15
N GLY A 38 11.15 -17.52 10.95
CA GLY A 38 10.54 -18.73 10.40
C GLY A 38 9.24 -18.49 9.61
N GLY A 39 8.97 -17.26 9.19
CA GLY A 39 7.82 -16.94 8.33
C GLY A 39 7.88 -17.66 6.98
N GLY A 40 6.72 -18.16 6.52
CA GLY A 40 6.58 -18.89 5.25
C GLY A 40 6.81 -18.04 4.00
N LYS A 41 6.95 -18.73 2.85
CA LYS A 41 7.08 -18.06 1.54
C LYS A 41 5.75 -17.42 1.14
N ASN A 42 5.79 -16.16 0.73
CA ASN A 42 4.62 -15.47 0.19
C ASN A 42 4.36 -15.90 -1.25
N THR A 43 3.12 -16.25 -1.58
CA THR A 43 2.70 -16.64 -2.95
C THR A 43 2.61 -15.45 -3.90
N LEU A 44 2.34 -14.25 -3.38
CA LEU A 44 2.17 -13.02 -4.16
C LEU A 44 3.33 -12.05 -3.90
N ILE A 45 3.82 -11.39 -4.95
CA ILE A 45 4.86 -10.37 -4.84
C ILE A 45 4.36 -9.19 -4.01
N LEU A 46 5.29 -8.49 -3.37
CA LEU A 46 4.97 -7.47 -2.38
C LEU A 46 4.21 -6.28 -2.99
N GLU A 47 4.59 -5.92 -4.21
CA GLU A 47 3.98 -4.85 -4.99
C GLU A 47 2.48 -5.10 -5.24
N ASP A 48 2.11 -6.31 -5.62
CA ASP A 48 0.72 -6.68 -5.91
C ASP A 48 -0.11 -6.76 -4.62
N ARG A 49 0.50 -7.23 -3.52
CA ARG A 49 -0.15 -7.23 -2.21
C ARG A 49 -0.44 -5.81 -1.72
N LEU A 50 0.52 -4.90 -1.87
CA LEU A 50 0.34 -3.50 -1.53
C LEU A 50 -0.76 -2.87 -2.40
N LEU A 51 -0.77 -3.16 -3.71
CA LEU A 51 -1.81 -2.65 -4.60
C LEU A 51 -3.21 -3.12 -4.18
N ARG A 52 -3.38 -4.41 -3.93
CA ARG A 52 -4.66 -4.99 -3.48
C ARG A 52 -5.13 -4.38 -2.16
N ALA A 53 -4.21 -4.14 -1.22
CA ALA A 53 -4.54 -3.48 0.04
C ALA A 53 -5.01 -2.04 -0.17
N LEU A 54 -4.36 -1.28 -1.06
CA LEU A 54 -4.78 0.08 -1.41
C LEU A 54 -6.14 0.11 -2.12
N GLU A 55 -6.38 -0.84 -3.03
CA GLU A 55 -7.68 -1.01 -3.70
C GLU A 55 -8.79 -1.30 -2.69
N TYR A 56 -8.53 -2.22 -1.75
CA TYR A 56 -9.48 -2.57 -0.67
C TYR A 56 -9.82 -1.36 0.21
N ILE A 57 -8.83 -0.57 0.62
CA ILE A 57 -9.04 0.64 1.42
C ILE A 57 -9.89 1.67 0.65
N ARG A 58 -9.74 1.74 -0.67
CA ARG A 58 -10.52 2.65 -1.53
C ARG A 58 -11.95 2.18 -1.75
N GLU A 59 -12.15 0.88 -1.95
CA GLU A 59 -13.48 0.28 -2.19
C GLU A 59 -14.35 0.29 -0.92
N TYR A 60 -13.72 0.15 0.25
CA TYR A 60 -14.41 0.04 1.53
C TYR A 60 -14.04 1.17 2.51
N PRO A 61 -14.33 2.45 2.18
CA PRO A 61 -13.95 3.58 3.04
C PRO A 61 -14.66 3.56 4.40
N TYR A 62 -15.81 2.88 4.51
CA TYR A 62 -16.57 2.74 5.77
C TYR A 62 -15.91 1.80 6.79
N LEU A 63 -15.05 0.88 6.34
CA LEU A 63 -14.28 0.00 7.24
C LEU A 63 -13.16 0.74 7.96
N PHE A 64 -12.80 1.93 7.47
CA PHE A 64 -11.75 2.78 8.02
C PHE A 64 -12.33 4.15 8.41
N PRO A 65 -13.21 4.22 9.44
CA PRO A 65 -13.97 5.41 9.81
C PRO A 65 -13.10 6.59 10.27
N TYR A 66 -11.80 6.40 10.52
CA TYR A 66 -10.86 7.51 10.74
C TYR A 66 -10.70 8.42 9.50
N LYS A 67 -11.10 7.96 8.31
CA LYS A 67 -11.22 8.79 7.09
C LYS A 67 -12.49 9.68 7.09
N SER A 68 -13.51 9.35 7.88
CA SER A 68 -14.79 10.09 7.93
C SER A 68 -14.75 11.26 8.92
N LYS A 69 -13.78 11.27 9.84
CA LYS A 69 -13.46 12.43 10.67
C LYS A 69 -12.71 13.44 9.80
N ARG A 70 -13.47 14.16 8.97
CA ARG A 70 -13.14 15.51 8.50
C ARG A 70 -12.41 16.20 9.65
N TRP A 71 -11.20 16.66 9.38
CA TRP A 71 -10.45 17.55 10.25
C TRP A 71 -11.44 18.55 10.85
N GLY A 72 -11.63 18.46 12.17
CA GLY A 72 -12.46 19.39 12.89
C GLY A 72 -11.91 20.78 12.63
N ASN A 73 -12.76 21.67 12.14
CA ASN A 73 -12.48 23.10 12.16
C ASN A 73 -12.16 23.47 13.62
N GLY A 74 -10.91 23.90 13.83
CA GLY A 74 -10.47 24.71 14.95
C GLY A 74 -9.80 25.93 14.35
#